data_AF-A0AAU8T131-F1
#
_entry.id   AF-A0AAU8T131-F1
#
_cell.length_a   1.000
_cell.length_b   1.000
_cell.length_c   1.000
_cell.angle_alpha   90.00
_cell.angle_beta   90.00
_cell.angle_gamma   90.00
#
_symmetry.space_group_name_H-M   'P 1'
#
loop_
_entity.id
_entity.type
_entity.pdbx_description
1 polymer ?
#
loop_
_entity_poly.entity_id
_entity_poly.type
_entity_poly.pdbx_seq_one_letter_code
_entity_poly.pdbx_strand_id
1 'polypeptide(L)'
;MKTRLSRGLGTIFAFFVLAGCATPPGANTTADSGAPLSTKKVQAASFGPQAFGSAPASDAAAKSPSLADAKPLTDEGSDISDFEQTGRASWYGRGFHGRRTANGERYDMHALTAAHRTLPLGSYVRVTNPATSRSVVVRINDRGPYARGRVIDLSMAAANALDMRHVGTARVKIEGLTRQEARAEMNETLASNSGPNAEK
;
A
#
# COMPACT_ATOMS: atom_id res chain seq x y z
N MET A 1 -7.45 -30.42 64.04
CA MET A 1 -7.21 -31.38 62.94
C MET A 1 -7.12 -30.54 61.66
N LYS A 2 -5.90 -30.20 61.17
CA LYS A 2 -5.18 -30.81 60.03
C LYS A 2 -6.09 -30.92 58.78
N THR A 3 -5.87 -30.23 57.66
CA THR A 3 -4.68 -30.33 56.79
C THR A 3 -4.62 -29.19 55.75
N ARG A 4 -3.39 -28.91 55.28
CA ARG A 4 -3.00 -27.93 54.25
C ARG A 4 -3.17 -28.53 52.85
N LEU A 5 -3.44 -27.70 51.83
CA LEU A 5 -3.31 -28.07 50.42
C LEU A 5 -2.31 -27.13 49.73
N SER A 6 -1.13 -27.67 49.38
CA SER A 6 -0.11 -27.04 48.56
C SER A 6 -0.38 -27.34 47.08
N ARG A 7 -0.29 -26.34 46.20
CA ARG A 7 -0.24 -26.55 44.74
C ARG A 7 1.13 -26.10 44.25
N GLY A 8 1.88 -27.06 43.70
CA GLY A 8 3.25 -26.89 43.24
C GLY A 8 3.35 -26.02 42.00
N LEU A 9 4.39 -25.18 41.99
CA LEU A 9 4.83 -24.37 40.88
C LEU A 9 5.84 -25.19 40.07
N GLY A 10 5.43 -25.68 38.91
CA GLY A 10 6.30 -26.40 37.98
C GLY A 10 6.98 -25.44 37.02
N THR A 11 8.24 -25.10 37.27
CA THR A 11 9.16 -24.46 36.33
C THR A 11 9.68 -25.50 35.33
N ILE A 12 9.32 -25.38 34.05
CA ILE A 12 9.94 -26.16 32.97
C ILE A 12 10.94 -25.26 32.24
N PHE A 13 12.17 -25.78 32.21
CA PHE A 13 13.39 -25.20 31.69
C PHE A 13 13.37 -25.07 30.16
N ALA A 14 13.93 -23.97 29.67
CA ALA A 14 14.17 -23.67 28.27
C ALA A 14 15.25 -24.55 27.66
N PHE A 15 15.08 -24.95 26.40
CA PHE A 15 16.17 -25.31 25.48
C PHE A 15 15.85 -24.72 24.10
N PHE A 16 16.47 -23.57 23.82
CA PHE A 16 16.50 -22.95 22.49
C PHE A 16 17.73 -23.52 21.76
N VAL A 17 17.48 -24.28 20.69
CA VAL A 17 18.54 -24.80 19.80
C VAL A 17 18.93 -23.70 18.82
N LEU A 18 20.21 -23.34 18.84
CA LEU A 18 20.88 -22.44 17.91
C LEU A 18 21.62 -23.25 16.82
N ALA A 19 21.93 -22.55 15.71
CA ALA A 19 22.81 -22.90 14.58
C ALA A 19 22.13 -23.63 13.40
N GLY A 20 22.38 -23.28 12.14
CA GLY A 20 23.30 -22.31 11.54
C GLY A 20 23.17 -22.38 10.00
N CYS A 21 23.43 -21.27 9.32
CA CYS A 21 23.38 -21.15 7.85
C CYS A 21 24.60 -21.80 7.18
N ALA A 22 24.42 -22.40 5.99
CA ALA A 22 25.51 -22.71 5.07
C ALA A 22 25.08 -22.41 3.63
N THR A 23 25.79 -21.51 2.96
CA THR A 23 25.64 -21.16 1.54
C THR A 23 27.00 -21.34 0.87
N PRO A 24 27.13 -22.15 -0.20
CA PRO A 24 28.39 -22.27 -0.92
C PRO A 24 28.51 -21.21 -2.04
N PRO A 25 29.72 -20.67 -2.31
CA PRO A 25 29.99 -19.83 -3.46
C PRO A 25 30.33 -20.69 -4.69
N GLY A 26 29.59 -20.49 -5.79
CA GLY A 26 29.94 -21.02 -7.12
C GLY A 26 30.78 -19.99 -7.88
N ALA A 27 32.09 -20.22 -7.95
CA ALA A 27 33.01 -19.48 -8.79
C ALA A 27 33.08 -20.13 -10.18
N ASN A 28 32.74 -19.39 -11.23
CA ASN A 28 32.97 -19.78 -12.61
C ASN A 28 34.10 -18.93 -13.19
N THR A 29 35.19 -19.59 -13.58
CA THR A 29 36.24 -19.03 -14.46
C THR A 29 36.64 -20.08 -15.48
N THR A 30 37.13 -19.57 -16.63
CA THR A 30 37.60 -20.18 -17.88
C THR A 30 36.50 -20.30 -18.96
N ALA A 31 36.43 -19.42 -19.96
CA ALA A 31 37.39 -19.07 -21.01
C ALA A 31 37.75 -20.27 -21.90
N ASP A 32 37.10 -20.36 -23.06
CA ASP A 32 37.75 -20.79 -24.31
C ASP A 32 37.03 -20.17 -25.52
N SER A 33 37.82 -19.93 -26.56
CA SER A 33 37.62 -19.15 -27.77
C SER A 33 37.24 -20.04 -28.96
N GLY A 34 36.62 -19.47 -29.99
CA GLY A 34 36.86 -19.94 -31.38
C GLY A 34 35.67 -20.05 -32.35
N ALA A 35 35.29 -18.90 -32.95
CA ALA A 35 34.97 -18.67 -34.38
C ALA A 35 33.75 -19.38 -35.07
N PRO A 36 33.31 -18.97 -36.29
CA PRO A 36 33.22 -17.62 -36.88
C PRO A 36 31.84 -17.28 -37.53
N LEU A 37 31.61 -15.98 -37.73
CA LEU A 37 30.89 -15.28 -38.82
C LEU A 37 29.58 -15.86 -39.41
N SER A 38 28.47 -15.13 -39.18
CA SER A 38 27.40 -14.98 -40.18
C SER A 38 26.95 -13.51 -40.25
N THR A 39 27.39 -12.85 -41.30
CA THR A 39 27.06 -11.47 -41.66
C THR A 39 25.65 -11.42 -42.25
N LYS A 40 24.66 -10.99 -41.45
CA LYS A 40 23.38 -10.51 -41.99
C LYS A 40 23.33 -9.00 -41.87
N LYS A 41 23.60 -8.36 -43.01
CA LYS A 41 23.39 -6.94 -43.33
C LYS A 41 21.95 -6.55 -42.96
N VAL A 42 21.77 -5.76 -41.90
CA VAL A 42 20.52 -5.05 -41.64
C VAL A 42 20.80 -3.56 -41.73
N GLN A 43 19.92 -2.92 -42.48
CA GLN A 43 20.00 -1.60 -43.06
C GLN A 43 19.92 -0.53 -41.96
N ALA A 44 20.85 0.42 -41.99
CA ALA A 44 20.82 1.60 -41.16
C ALA A 44 19.62 2.48 -41.56
N ALA A 45 18.55 2.41 -40.78
CA ALA A 45 17.49 3.41 -40.80
C ALA A 45 17.94 4.60 -39.95
N SER A 46 18.15 5.73 -40.61
CA SER A 46 18.48 7.02 -40.04
C SER A 46 17.34 7.51 -39.15
N PHE A 47 17.52 7.46 -37.84
CA PHE A 47 16.69 8.19 -36.89
C PHE A 47 17.48 9.41 -36.42
N GLY A 48 17.18 10.57 -37.01
CA GLY A 48 17.71 11.86 -36.56
C GLY A 48 17.19 12.22 -35.16
N PRO A 49 17.86 13.14 -34.43
CA PRO A 49 17.45 13.56 -33.10
C PRO A 49 16.15 14.37 -33.21
N GLN A 50 15.04 13.80 -32.75
CA GLN A 50 13.81 14.55 -32.52
C GLN A 50 13.99 15.36 -31.24
N ALA A 51 14.12 16.68 -31.41
CA ALA A 51 14.08 17.64 -30.32
C ALA A 51 12.70 17.57 -29.64
N PHE A 52 12.62 16.93 -28.48
CA PHE A 52 11.47 17.09 -27.61
C PHE A 52 11.56 18.48 -26.99
N GLY A 53 10.70 19.36 -27.51
CA GLY A 53 10.60 20.75 -27.09
C GLY A 53 10.43 20.90 -25.58
N SER A 54 11.05 21.95 -25.07
CA SER A 54 10.84 22.46 -23.72
C SER A 54 9.34 22.67 -23.48
N ALA A 55 8.75 21.83 -22.64
CA ALA A 55 7.48 22.16 -22.00
C ALA A 55 7.75 23.22 -20.92
N PRO A 56 6.87 24.23 -20.77
CA PRO A 56 7.10 25.34 -19.87
C PRO A 56 7.02 24.86 -18.42
N ALA A 57 7.91 25.41 -17.59
CA ALA A 57 7.71 25.43 -16.15
C ALA A 57 6.45 26.25 -15.88
N SER A 58 5.34 25.58 -15.53
CA SER A 58 4.17 26.25 -14.98
C SER A 58 4.08 25.93 -13.51
N ASP A 59 4.41 26.94 -12.70
CA ASP A 59 4.00 27.09 -11.32
C ASP A 59 2.53 26.69 -11.15
N ALA A 60 2.31 25.52 -10.57
CA ALA A 60 1.03 25.18 -9.98
C ALA A 60 1.34 24.36 -8.73
N ALA A 61 1.43 25.08 -7.61
CA ALA A 61 1.18 24.52 -6.30
C ALA A 61 -0.20 23.85 -6.35
N ALA A 62 -0.21 22.55 -6.66
CA ALA A 62 -1.42 21.75 -6.71
C ALA A 62 -1.96 21.65 -5.28
N LYS A 63 -2.99 22.46 -4.98
CA LYS A 63 -3.86 22.26 -3.82
C LYS A 63 -4.25 20.78 -3.79
N SER A 64 -3.95 20.11 -2.68
CA SER A 64 -4.48 18.79 -2.37
C SER A 64 -5.99 18.80 -2.63
N PRO A 65 -6.54 17.85 -3.41
CA PRO A 65 -7.98 17.80 -3.60
C PRO A 65 -8.64 17.61 -2.23
N SER A 66 -9.55 18.52 -1.91
CA SER A 66 -10.20 18.57 -0.61
C SER A 66 -11.31 17.53 -0.56
N LEU A 67 -11.65 17.05 0.63
CA LEU A 67 -12.80 16.14 0.83
C LEU A 67 -14.14 16.74 0.35
N ALA A 68 -14.18 18.04 0.09
CA ALA A 68 -15.32 18.73 -0.48
C ALA A 68 -15.52 18.47 -1.99
N ASP A 69 -14.49 18.01 -2.70
CA ASP A 69 -14.53 17.76 -4.14
C ASP A 69 -15.02 16.33 -4.48
N ALA A 70 -15.23 15.48 -3.47
CA ALA A 70 -15.75 14.13 -3.65
C ALA A 70 -17.25 14.19 -3.99
N LYS A 71 -17.59 13.84 -5.24
CA LYS A 71 -18.98 13.73 -5.73
C LYS A 71 -19.83 12.94 -4.73
N PRO A 72 -21.04 13.44 -4.35
CA PRO A 72 -21.92 12.72 -3.43
C PRO A 72 -22.27 11.37 -4.04
N LEU A 73 -21.84 10.32 -3.35
CA LEU A 73 -22.11 8.94 -3.72
C LEU A 73 -23.64 8.73 -3.70
N THR A 74 -24.15 8.07 -4.73
CA THR A 74 -25.54 7.60 -4.80
C THR A 74 -25.84 6.65 -3.63
N ASP A 75 -27.11 6.48 -3.26
CA ASP A 75 -27.56 5.54 -2.20
C ASP A 75 -27.25 4.07 -2.57
N GLU A 76 -26.90 3.84 -3.83
CA GLU A 76 -26.45 2.57 -4.42
C GLU A 76 -24.99 2.20 -4.08
N GLY A 77 -24.54 2.49 -2.86
CA GLY A 77 -23.22 2.09 -2.36
C GLY A 77 -23.41 1.02 -1.29
N SER A 78 -23.06 -0.23 -1.58
CA SER A 78 -23.28 -1.34 -0.66
C SER A 78 -22.67 -1.00 0.70
N ASP A 79 -23.51 -1.03 1.73
CA ASP A 79 -23.01 -1.05 3.10
C ASP A 79 -22.19 -2.33 3.26
N ILE A 80 -20.95 -2.17 3.70
CA ILE A 80 -20.00 -3.26 3.91
C ILE A 80 -19.53 -3.29 5.37
N SER A 81 -20.26 -2.67 6.30
CA SER A 81 -19.89 -2.64 7.74
C SER A 81 -19.57 -4.03 8.32
N ASP A 82 -20.22 -5.08 7.80
CA ASP A 82 -20.01 -6.47 8.26
C ASP A 82 -18.76 -7.14 7.65
N PHE A 83 -18.08 -6.46 6.72
CA PHE A 83 -16.88 -7.00 6.08
C PHE A 83 -15.67 -6.88 6.99
N GLU A 84 -15.01 -8.01 7.23
CA GLU A 84 -13.68 -8.06 7.83
C GLU A 84 -12.73 -8.95 7.03
N GLN A 85 -11.48 -8.49 6.90
CA GLN A 85 -10.42 -9.30 6.32
C GLN A 85 -9.07 -8.96 6.94
N THR A 86 -8.24 -9.97 7.20
CA THR A 86 -6.83 -9.77 7.58
C THR A 86 -5.93 -10.33 6.50
N GLY A 87 -4.84 -9.63 6.19
CA GLY A 87 -3.87 -10.11 5.22
C GLY A 87 -2.68 -9.18 5.02
N ARG A 88 -1.90 -9.43 3.96
CA ARG A 88 -0.76 -8.58 3.62
C ARG A 88 -1.19 -7.42 2.73
N ALA A 89 -0.87 -6.20 3.13
CA ALA A 89 -0.99 -5.00 2.31
C ALA A 89 0.31 -4.71 1.56
N SER A 90 0.19 -4.02 0.43
CA SER A 90 1.29 -3.24 -0.15
C SER A 90 0.79 -1.87 -0.58
N TRP A 91 1.58 -1.11 -1.34
CA TRP A 91 1.18 0.19 -1.85
C TRP A 91 1.70 0.45 -3.26
N TYR A 92 1.00 1.32 -4.00
CA TYR A 92 1.38 1.68 -5.37
C TYR A 92 2.52 2.70 -5.41
N GLY A 93 3.59 2.37 -6.14
CA GLY A 93 4.72 3.26 -6.34
C GLY A 93 4.39 4.52 -7.16
N ARG A 94 5.31 5.51 -7.15
CA ARG A 94 5.17 6.80 -7.85
C ARG A 94 4.78 6.70 -9.32
N GLY A 95 5.23 5.66 -10.03
CA GLY A 95 4.96 5.46 -11.47
C GLY A 95 3.50 5.19 -11.82
N PHE A 96 2.62 4.97 -10.83
CA PHE A 96 1.19 4.82 -11.08
C PHE A 96 0.44 6.15 -11.14
N HIS A 97 1.03 7.24 -10.64
CA HIS A 97 0.35 8.53 -10.50
C HIS A 97 -0.19 9.04 -11.84
N GLY A 98 -1.43 9.53 -11.82
CA GLY A 98 -2.13 10.02 -13.00
C GLY A 98 -2.70 8.94 -13.91
N ARG A 99 -2.42 7.65 -13.70
CA ARG A 99 -3.04 6.55 -14.48
C ARG A 99 -4.50 6.39 -14.10
N ARG A 100 -5.31 5.83 -15.01
CA ARG A 100 -6.72 5.52 -14.72
C ARG A 100 -6.84 4.33 -13.79
N THR A 101 -7.69 4.45 -12.78
CA THR A 101 -8.14 3.37 -11.89
C THR A 101 -9.38 2.68 -12.45
N ALA A 102 -9.79 1.56 -11.84
CA ALA A 102 -10.96 0.79 -12.27
C ALA A 102 -12.29 1.56 -12.21
N ASN A 103 -12.43 2.56 -11.34
CA ASN A 103 -13.60 3.45 -11.33
C ASN A 103 -13.50 4.62 -12.34
N GLY A 104 -12.44 4.68 -13.15
CA GLY A 104 -12.25 5.67 -14.20
C GLY A 104 -11.56 6.98 -13.77
N GLU A 105 -11.37 7.20 -12.47
CA GLU A 105 -10.64 8.36 -11.95
C GLU A 105 -9.12 8.24 -12.23
N ARG A 106 -8.38 9.33 -12.06
CA ARG A 106 -6.91 9.27 -12.08
C ARG A 106 -6.41 8.95 -10.68
N TYR A 107 -5.50 7.99 -10.59
CA TYR A 107 -4.83 7.66 -9.34
C TYR A 107 -4.00 8.85 -8.84
N ASP A 108 -4.33 9.31 -7.63
CA ASP A 108 -3.55 10.28 -6.89
C ASP A 108 -2.81 9.56 -5.75
N MET A 109 -1.48 9.71 -5.70
CA MET A 109 -0.66 9.09 -4.65
C MET A 109 -0.87 9.76 -3.29
N HIS A 110 -1.37 10.99 -3.29
CA HIS A 110 -1.61 11.82 -2.11
C HIS A 110 -3.02 11.64 -1.54
N ALA A 111 -3.93 11.03 -2.28
CA ALA A 111 -5.28 10.72 -1.83
C ALA A 111 -5.32 9.46 -0.94
N LEU A 112 -6.29 9.37 -0.03
CA LEU A 112 -6.52 8.19 0.81
C LEU A 112 -7.38 7.16 0.07
N THR A 113 -6.77 6.44 -0.86
CA THR A 113 -7.44 5.44 -1.69
C THR A 113 -6.73 4.10 -1.69
N ALA A 114 -7.43 3.04 -2.11
CA ALA A 114 -6.89 1.69 -2.19
C ALA A 114 -7.54 0.87 -3.32
N ALA A 115 -6.86 -0.20 -3.69
CA ALA A 115 -7.37 -1.24 -4.57
C ALA A 115 -7.71 -2.51 -3.81
N HIS A 116 -8.88 -3.08 -4.12
CA HIS A 116 -9.34 -4.36 -3.58
C HIS A 116 -10.00 -5.21 -4.66
N ARG A 117 -9.93 -6.55 -4.53
CA ARG A 117 -10.31 -7.49 -5.59
C ARG A 117 -11.81 -7.47 -5.83
N THR A 118 -12.58 -7.48 -4.75
CA THR A 118 -14.01 -7.76 -4.77
C THR A 118 -14.86 -6.69 -4.07
N LEU A 119 -14.25 -5.74 -3.35
CA LEU A 119 -15.04 -4.74 -2.64
C LEU A 119 -15.67 -3.77 -3.65
N PRO A 120 -16.91 -3.31 -3.40
CA PRO A 120 -17.56 -2.32 -4.25
C PRO A 120 -16.67 -1.10 -4.46
N LEU A 121 -16.61 -0.58 -5.69
CA LEU A 121 -15.92 0.68 -5.93
C LEU A 121 -16.70 1.81 -5.26
N GLY A 122 -16.01 2.70 -4.57
CA GLY A 122 -16.60 3.79 -3.79
C GLY A 122 -16.88 3.44 -2.33
N SER A 123 -16.74 2.16 -1.91
CA SER A 123 -16.87 1.81 -0.50
C SER A 123 -15.68 2.31 0.31
N TYR A 124 -15.88 2.41 1.63
CA TYR A 124 -14.86 2.82 2.58
C TYR A 124 -14.49 1.67 3.48
N VAL A 125 -13.21 1.59 3.80
CA VAL A 125 -12.69 0.64 4.77
C VAL A 125 -11.76 1.35 5.74
N ARG A 126 -11.81 0.95 7.01
CA ARG A 126 -10.74 1.20 7.96
C ARG A 126 -9.66 0.15 7.76
N VAL A 127 -8.43 0.60 7.56
CA VAL A 127 -7.26 -0.27 7.51
C VAL A 127 -6.45 -0.02 8.75
N THR A 128 -6.11 -1.07 9.47
CA THR A 128 -5.32 -1.00 10.70
C THR A 128 -4.06 -1.82 10.54
N ASN A 129 -2.91 -1.22 10.83
CA ASN A 129 -1.64 -1.91 10.97
C ASN A 129 -1.44 -2.29 12.46
N PRO A 130 -1.68 -3.54 12.86
CA PRO A 130 -1.57 -3.95 14.26
C PRO A 130 -0.14 -3.87 14.82
N ALA A 131 0.89 -3.80 13.97
CA ALA A 131 2.27 -3.66 14.43
C ALA A 131 2.58 -2.23 14.93
N THR A 132 1.87 -1.23 14.40
CA THR A 132 2.07 0.18 14.75
C THR A 132 0.88 0.77 15.51
N SER A 133 -0.21 0.01 15.64
CA SER A 133 -1.51 0.44 16.16
C SER A 133 -2.10 1.65 15.42
N ARG A 134 -1.63 1.92 14.20
CA ARG A 134 -2.12 3.02 13.35
C ARG A 134 -3.23 2.53 12.45
N SER A 135 -4.23 3.37 12.25
CA SER A 135 -5.34 3.12 11.34
C SER A 135 -5.53 4.29 10.37
N VAL A 136 -6.17 4.01 9.23
CA VAL A 136 -6.55 5.02 8.25
C VAL A 136 -7.81 4.55 7.51
N VAL A 137 -8.73 5.48 7.28
CA VAL A 137 -9.88 5.25 6.40
C VAL A 137 -9.48 5.52 4.96
N VAL A 138 -9.76 4.58 4.07
CA VAL A 138 -9.50 4.71 2.63
C VAL A 138 -10.74 4.38 1.81
N ARG A 139 -10.86 5.02 0.66
CA ARG A 139 -11.88 4.67 -0.34
C ARG A 139 -11.34 3.65 -1.34
N ILE A 140 -12.12 2.62 -1.63
CA ILE A 140 -11.81 1.66 -2.69
C ILE A 140 -12.12 2.29 -4.05
N ASN A 141 -11.11 2.56 -4.87
CA ASN A 141 -11.30 3.17 -6.19
C ASN A 141 -10.69 2.37 -7.34
N ASP A 142 -10.00 1.27 -7.03
CA ASP A 142 -9.31 0.46 -8.03
C ASP A 142 -9.43 -1.05 -7.77
N ARG A 143 -8.96 -1.85 -8.73
CA ARG A 143 -8.95 -3.31 -8.68
C ARG A 143 -7.53 -3.86 -8.54
N GLY A 144 -7.42 -4.94 -7.79
CA GLY A 144 -6.17 -5.53 -7.34
C GLY A 144 -6.27 -5.88 -5.85
N PRO A 145 -5.19 -6.34 -5.20
CA PRO A 145 -3.91 -6.71 -5.75
C PRO A 145 -4.06 -7.92 -6.68
N TYR A 146 -3.20 -8.06 -7.69
CA TYR A 146 -3.13 -9.31 -8.48
C TYR A 146 -2.00 -10.24 -8.02
N ALA A 147 -1.03 -9.70 -7.27
CA ALA A 147 0.00 -10.49 -6.63
C ALA A 147 -0.61 -11.46 -5.59
N ARG A 148 -0.05 -12.68 -5.52
CA ARG A 148 -0.51 -13.71 -4.59
C ARG A 148 -0.25 -13.30 -3.13
N GLY A 149 -1.22 -13.60 -2.27
CA GLY A 149 -1.13 -13.38 -0.83
C GLY A 149 -1.22 -11.92 -0.37
N ARG A 150 -1.48 -10.96 -1.25
CA ARG A 150 -1.84 -9.58 -0.87
C ARG A 150 -3.35 -9.40 -0.90
N VAL A 151 -3.91 -8.69 0.08
CA VAL A 151 -5.36 -8.43 0.19
C VAL A 151 -5.73 -7.02 -0.27
N ILE A 152 -4.85 -6.04 -0.09
CA ILE A 152 -5.09 -4.64 -0.44
C ILE A 152 -3.81 -3.95 -0.92
N ASP A 153 -3.93 -3.08 -1.93
CA ASP A 153 -2.85 -2.19 -2.37
C ASP A 153 -3.26 -0.74 -2.08
N LEU A 154 -2.53 -0.08 -1.19
CA LEU A 154 -2.82 1.26 -0.67
C LEU A 154 -2.20 2.37 -1.54
N SER A 155 -2.71 3.59 -1.42
CA SER A 155 -1.98 4.78 -1.88
C SER A 155 -0.73 5.04 -1.04
N MET A 156 0.18 5.87 -1.55
CA MET A 156 1.37 6.27 -0.80
C MET A 156 0.99 7.04 0.48
N ALA A 157 -0.01 7.93 0.42
CA ALA A 157 -0.52 8.64 1.58
C ALA A 157 -1.07 7.69 2.67
N ALA A 158 -1.88 6.70 2.28
CA ALA A 158 -2.40 5.70 3.22
C ALA A 158 -1.27 4.83 3.81
N ALA A 159 -0.29 4.44 3.00
CA ALA A 159 0.88 3.70 3.47
C ALA A 159 1.75 4.51 4.46
N ASN A 160 1.86 5.83 4.27
CA ASN A 160 2.50 6.72 5.25
C ASN A 160 1.70 6.76 6.56
N ALA A 161 0.37 6.92 6.47
CA ALA A 161 -0.50 7.01 7.64
C ALA A 161 -0.45 5.74 8.51
N LEU A 162 -0.21 4.57 7.91
CA LEU A 162 -0.03 3.28 8.58
C LEU A 162 1.41 2.96 8.99
N ASP A 163 2.34 3.86 8.72
CA ASP A 163 3.78 3.66 8.93
C ASP A 163 4.31 2.39 8.25
N MET A 164 3.91 2.20 6.99
CA MET A 164 4.32 1.04 6.19
C MET A 164 4.98 1.37 4.85
N ARG A 165 5.12 2.66 4.50
CA ARG A 165 5.72 3.07 3.22
C ARG A 165 7.15 2.55 3.07
N HIS A 166 7.99 2.70 4.11
CA HIS A 166 9.40 2.33 4.07
C HIS A 166 9.64 0.82 4.04
N VAL A 167 8.81 0.05 4.76
CA VAL A 167 8.88 -1.43 4.77
C VAL A 167 8.25 -2.07 3.53
N GLY A 168 7.45 -1.31 2.77
CA GLY A 168 6.84 -1.74 1.50
C GLY A 168 5.59 -2.62 1.66
N THR A 169 5.61 -3.56 2.60
CA THR A 169 4.47 -4.44 2.90
C THR A 169 4.28 -4.60 4.40
N ALA A 170 3.04 -4.82 4.83
CA ALA A 170 2.70 -5.04 6.23
C ALA A 170 1.49 -5.97 6.36
N ARG A 171 1.31 -6.62 7.52
CA ARG A 171 0.05 -7.28 7.85
C ARG A 171 -0.95 -6.21 8.28
N VAL A 172 -2.18 -6.28 7.80
CA VAL A 172 -3.24 -5.32 8.13
C VAL A 172 -4.55 -6.04 8.44
N LYS A 173 -5.39 -5.41 9.27
CA LYS A 173 -6.83 -5.69 9.40
C LYS A 173 -7.57 -4.68 8.53
N ILE A 174 -8.58 -5.14 7.79
CA ILE A 174 -9.48 -4.34 6.96
C ILE A 174 -10.88 -4.54 7.54
N GLU A 175 -11.55 -3.44 7.83
CA GLU A 175 -12.93 -3.40 8.34
C GLU A 175 -13.72 -2.51 7.39
N GLY A 176 -14.84 -3.00 6.87
CA GLY A 176 -15.74 -2.17 6.08
C GLY A 176 -16.46 -1.15 6.95
N LEU A 177 -16.80 -0.01 6.36
CA LEU A 177 -17.48 1.08 7.04
C LEU A 177 -18.74 1.50 6.28
N THR A 178 -19.74 1.92 7.04
CA THR A 178 -20.80 2.78 6.50
C THR A 178 -20.20 4.11 6.05
N ARG A 179 -20.91 4.83 5.18
CA ARG A 179 -20.48 6.18 4.79
C ARG A 179 -20.48 7.16 5.96
N GLN A 180 -21.38 6.99 6.92
CA GLN A 180 -21.48 7.87 8.07
C GLN A 180 -20.28 7.71 8.98
N GLU A 181 -19.89 6.46 9.29
CA GLU A 181 -18.69 6.14 10.06
C GLU A 181 -17.43 6.66 9.36
N ALA A 182 -17.28 6.39 8.06
CA ALA A 182 -16.14 6.87 7.28
C ALA A 182 -16.03 8.41 7.33
N ARG A 183 -17.14 9.13 7.20
CA ARG A 183 -17.16 10.60 7.31
C ARG A 183 -16.81 11.07 8.72
N ALA A 184 -17.35 10.44 9.75
CA ALA A 184 -17.08 10.79 11.13
C ALA A 184 -15.58 10.66 11.46
N GLU A 185 -14.97 9.52 11.12
CA GLU A 185 -13.55 9.27 11.37
C GLU A 185 -12.62 10.18 10.58
N MET A 186 -12.95 10.45 9.31
CA MET A 186 -12.16 11.38 8.49
C MET A 186 -12.22 12.81 9.06
N ASN A 187 -13.40 13.25 9.53
CA ASN A 187 -13.55 14.56 10.17
C ASN A 187 -12.78 14.64 11.49
N GLU A 188 -12.78 13.58 12.30
CA GLU A 188 -12.00 13.50 13.53
C GLU A 188 -10.49 13.55 13.24
N THR A 189 -10.04 12.85 12.19
CA THR A 189 -8.64 12.88 11.74
C THR A 189 -8.24 14.28 11.25
N LEU A 190 -9.14 15.00 10.57
CA LEU A 190 -8.89 16.39 10.17
C LEU A 190 -8.84 17.34 11.38
N ALA A 191 -9.76 17.18 12.33
CA ALA A 191 -9.84 18.00 13.52
C ALA A 191 -8.60 17.83 14.41
N SER A 192 -8.14 16.60 14.61
CA SER A 192 -6.93 16.31 15.40
C SER A 192 -5.65 16.85 14.76
N ASN A 193 -5.56 16.89 13.43
CA ASN A 193 -4.44 17.51 12.71
C ASN A 193 -4.51 19.05 12.63
N SER A 194 -5.63 19.66 13.03
CA SER A 194 -5.86 21.12 12.99
C SER A 194 -5.62 21.83 14.34
N GLY A 195 -5.06 21.14 15.34
CA GLY A 195 -4.66 21.71 16.64
C GLY A 195 -3.43 22.67 16.57
N PRO A 196 -3.18 23.49 17.61
CA PRO A 196 -2.77 24.89 17.50
C PRO A 196 -1.33 25.07 16.99
N ASN A 197 -1.17 25.31 15.70
CA ASN A 197 0.06 25.86 15.12
C ASN A 197 -0.23 27.00 14.12
N ALA A 198 -1.38 27.69 14.31
CA ALA A 198 -1.81 28.80 13.46
C ALA A 198 -1.56 30.20 14.07
N GLU A 199 -0.92 30.30 15.24
CA GLU A 199 -0.46 31.57 15.80
C GLU A 199 0.97 31.43 16.32
N LYS A 200 1.95 31.70 15.46
CA LYS A 200 3.21 32.34 15.88
C LYS A 200 3.92 33.00 14.71
#